data_AF-A0A3B9QXH0-F1
#
_entry.id   AF-A0A3B9QXH0-F1
#
_cell.length_a   1.000
_cell.length_b   1.000
_cell.length_c   1.000
_cell.angle_alpha   90.00
_cell.angle_beta   90.00
_cell.angle_gamma   90.00
#
_symmetry.space_group_name_H-M   'P 1'
#
loop_
_entity.id
_entity.type
_entity.pdbx_description
1 polymer ?
#
loop_
_entity_poly.entity_id
_entity_poly.type
_entity_poly.pdbx_seq_one_letter_code
_entity_poly.pdbx_strand_id
1 'polypeptide(L)' 'HLENCDIAIIRFGEKFKQWNAAFDAGFCAAKGKPYITLHDEDIVHALKEVDAAAMAWAKTTDQVIQILKYVTRT' A
#
# COMPACT_ATOMS: atom_id res chain seq x y z
N HIS A 1 13.96 8.17 -0.68
CA HIS A 1 12.85 8.30 -1.65
C HIS A 1 11.50 8.20 -0.95
N LEU A 2 11.26 7.19 -0.11
CA LEU A 2 10.04 7.10 0.73
C LEU A 2 9.84 8.27 1.71
N GLU A 3 10.90 8.91 2.18
CA GLU A 3 10.76 10.09 3.05
C GLU A 3 10.27 11.34 2.30
N ASN A 4 10.51 11.41 0.99
CA ASN A 4 10.20 12.56 0.14
C ASN A 4 8.97 12.32 -0.75
N CYS A 5 8.12 11.34 -0.42
CA CYS A 5 6.82 11.18 -1.07
C CYS A 5 5.69 11.75 -0.18
N ASP A 6 4.63 12.22 -0.86
CA ASP A 6 3.37 12.58 -0.22
C ASP A 6 2.53 11.33 0.05
N ILE A 7 2.46 10.39 -0.92
CA ILE A 7 1.75 9.11 -0.82
C ILE A 7 2.60 8.03 -1.51
N ALA A 8 2.69 6.83 -0.93
CA ALA A 8 3.33 5.66 -1.56
C ALA A 8 2.32 4.61 -2.04
N ILE A 9 2.57 3.99 -3.20
CA ILE A 9 1.80 2.83 -3.67
C ILE A 9 2.70 1.59 -3.55
N ILE A 10 2.29 0.63 -2.73
CA ILE A 10 3.08 -0.56 -2.43
C ILE A 10 2.38 -1.78 -3.03
N ARG A 11 2.95 -2.29 -4.12
CA ARG A 11 2.40 -3.43 -4.84
C ARG A 11 3.00 -4.73 -4.31
N PHE A 12 2.14 -5.61 -3.82
CA PHE A 12 2.48 -6.99 -3.56
C PHE A 12 2.11 -7.83 -4.78
N GLY A 13 3.10 -8.50 -5.38
CA GLY A 13 2.90 -9.39 -6.51
C GLY A 13 2.36 -10.77 -6.08
N GLU A 14 2.34 -11.70 -7.03
CA GLU A 14 1.87 -13.08 -6.78
C GLU A 14 3.01 -14.06 -6.47
N LYS A 15 4.25 -13.69 -6.83
CA LYS A 15 5.41 -14.58 -6.78
C LYS A 15 6.48 -14.05 -5.85
N PHE A 16 7.23 -14.99 -5.28
CA PHE A 16 8.34 -14.76 -4.35
C PHE A 16 7.95 -14.11 -3.01
N LYS A 17 8.88 -14.20 -2.06
CA LYS A 17 8.77 -13.56 -0.75
C LYS A 17 9.01 -12.06 -0.91
N GLN A 18 7.94 -11.26 -0.84
CA GLN A 18 7.97 -9.82 -1.09
C GLN A 18 8.37 -9.00 0.13
N TRP A 19 9.52 -9.37 0.68
CA TRP A 19 10.03 -8.78 1.92
C TRP A 19 10.37 -7.30 1.77
N ASN A 20 10.82 -6.88 0.58
CA ASN A 20 11.08 -5.46 0.31
C ASN A 20 9.78 -4.63 0.36
N ALA A 21 8.69 -5.12 -0.23
CA ALA A 21 7.41 -4.42 -0.21
C ALA A 21 6.83 -4.33 1.21
N ALA A 22 6.90 -5.43 1.97
CA ALA A 22 6.49 -5.44 3.38
C ALA A 22 7.36 -4.49 4.23
N PHE A 23 8.65 -4.43 3.97
CA PHE A 23 9.57 -3.51 4.62
C PHE A 23 9.23 -2.05 4.31
N ASP A 24 9.01 -1.72 3.04
CA ASP A 24 8.63 -0.37 2.63
C ASP A 24 7.29 0.05 3.26
N ALA A 25 6.33 -0.88 3.38
CA ALA A 25 5.05 -0.62 4.03
C ALA A 25 5.22 -0.36 5.53
N GLY A 26 6.02 -1.19 6.21
CA GLY A 26 6.37 -0.97 7.62
C GLY A 26 7.11 0.36 7.84
N PHE A 27 8.00 0.74 6.92
CA PHE A 27 8.70 2.02 6.98
C PHE A 27 7.73 3.21 6.84
N CYS A 28 6.81 3.14 5.87
CA CYS A 28 5.77 4.15 5.69
C CYS A 28 4.88 4.27 6.93
N ALA A 29 4.42 3.13 7.47
CA ALA A 29 3.64 3.09 8.70
C ALA A 29 4.38 3.72 9.89
N ALA A 30 5.66 3.36 10.10
CA ALA A 30 6.47 3.89 11.19
C ALA A 30 6.73 5.40 11.08
N LYS A 31 6.81 5.93 9.84
CA LYS A 31 7.04 7.36 9.57
C LYS A 31 5.76 8.17 9.42
N GLY A 32 4.58 7.56 9.58
CA GLY A 32 3.29 8.21 9.35
C GLY A 32 3.11 8.69 7.90
N LYS A 33 3.81 8.07 6.95
CA LYS A 33 3.69 8.37 5.53
C LYS A 33 2.50 7.59 4.97
N PRO A 34 1.49 8.26 4.40
CA PRO A 34 0.33 7.58 3.89
C PRO A 34 0.71 6.68 2.70
N TYR A 35 0.13 5.50 2.66
CA TYR A 35 0.37 4.55 1.59
C TYR A 35 -0.86 3.70 1.28
N ILE A 36 -0.89 3.14 0.07
CA ILE A 36 -1.94 2.28 -0.45
C ILE A 36 -1.30 0.94 -0.83
N THR A 37 -1.90 -0.16 -0.38
CA THR A 37 -1.47 -1.52 -0.75
C THR A 37 -2.20 -1.97 -2.02
N LEU A 38 -1.47 -2.61 -2.94
CA LEU A 38 -2.04 -3.18 -4.18
C LEU A 38 -1.73 -4.67 -4.24
N HIS A 39 -2.74 -5.52 -4.07
CA HIS A 39 -2.60 -6.97 -4.16
C HIS A 39 -3.93 -7.73 -4.27
N ASP A 40 -3.85 -9.02 -4.60
CA ASP A 40 -5.02 -9.90 -4.63
C ASP A 40 -5.52 -10.28 -3.22
N GLU A 41 -6.74 -10.77 -3.17
CA GLU A 41 -7.44 -11.25 -1.97
C GLU A 41 -6.73 -12.44 -1.31
N ASP A 42 -6.03 -13.24 -2.10
CA ASP A 42 -5.32 -14.45 -1.66
C ASP A 42 -4.32 -14.20 -0.51
N ILE A 43 -3.79 -12.98 -0.42
CA ILE A 43 -2.80 -12.59 0.59
C ILE A 43 -3.30 -11.58 1.62
N VAL A 44 -4.58 -11.17 1.58
CA VAL A 44 -5.19 -10.22 2.53
C VAL A 44 -5.04 -10.70 3.97
N HIS A 45 -5.22 -11.99 4.24
CA HIS A 45 -5.05 -12.51 5.61
C HIS A 45 -3.61 -12.38 6.10
N ALA A 46 -2.63 -12.61 5.22
CA ALA A 46 -1.21 -12.50 5.55
C ALA A 46 -0.78 -11.04 5.72
N LEU A 47 -1.41 -10.11 4.99
CA LEU A 47 -1.10 -8.69 5.01
C LEU A 47 -2.02 -7.85 5.91
N LYS A 48 -2.94 -8.46 6.65
CA LYS A 48 -3.95 -7.77 7.47
C LYS A 48 -3.41 -6.65 8.38
N GLU A 49 -2.21 -6.82 8.94
CA GLU A 49 -1.57 -5.84 9.83
C GLU A 49 -0.98 -4.68 9.04
N VAL A 50 -0.49 -4.96 7.83
CA VAL A 50 -0.02 -3.96 6.88
C VAL A 50 -1.22 -3.16 6.36
N ASP A 51 -2.28 -3.83 5.93
CA ASP A 51 -3.50 -3.19 5.42
C ASP A 51 -4.20 -2.34 6.49
N ALA A 52 -4.16 -2.77 7.76
CA ALA A 52 -4.69 -1.99 8.88
C ALA A 52 -3.93 -0.68 9.12
N ALA A 53 -2.66 -0.61 8.73
CA ALA A 53 -1.85 0.61 8.82
C ALA A 53 -1.84 1.43 7.51
N ALA A 54 -2.34 0.85 6.41
CA ALA A 54 -2.47 1.53 5.13
C ALA A 54 -3.70 2.45 5.13
N MET A 55 -3.72 3.43 4.23
CA MET A 55 -4.91 4.26 4.03
C MET A 55 -6.03 3.50 3.31
N ALA A 56 -5.65 2.60 2.41
CA ALA A 56 -6.56 1.79 1.62
C ALA A 56 -5.81 0.60 1.04
N TRP A 57 -6.57 -0.46 0.75
CA TRP A 57 -6.14 -1.58 -0.07
C TRP A 57 -6.88 -1.57 -1.41
N ALA A 58 -6.18 -1.95 -2.47
CA ALA A 58 -6.71 -2.08 -3.82
C ALA A 58 -6.33 -3.42 -4.44
N LYS A 59 -7.24 -3.99 -5.23
CA LYS A 59 -7.01 -5.18 -6.05
C LYS A 59 -6.51 -4.83 -7.45
N THR A 60 -6.91 -3.67 -7.98
CA THR A 60 -6.54 -3.24 -9.33
C THR A 60 -5.97 -1.82 -9.36
N THR A 61 -5.19 -1.51 -10.39
CA THR A 61 -4.66 -0.17 -10.60
C THR A 61 -5.77 0.88 -10.77
N ASP A 62 -6.91 0.50 -11.36
CA ASP A 62 -8.06 1.41 -11.49
C ASP A 62 -8.61 1.82 -10.11
N GLN A 63 -8.67 0.89 -9.16
CA GLN A 63 -9.06 1.21 -7.78
C GLN A 63 -8.04 2.13 -7.12
N VAL A 64 -6.74 1.93 -7.35
CA VAL A 64 -5.70 2.88 -6.89
C VAL A 64 -5.97 4.29 -7.44
N ILE A 65 -6.28 4.42 -8.73
CA ILE A 65 -6.61 5.71 -9.35
C ILE A 65 -7.84 6.34 -8.69
N GLN A 66 -8.89 5.55 -8.40
CA GLN A 66 -10.09 6.07 -7.72
C GLN A 66 -9.79 6.53 -6.30
N ILE A 67 -8.99 5.77 -5.54
CA ILE A 67 -8.56 6.15 -4.20
C ILE A 67 -7.76 7.45 -4.26
N LEU A 68 -6.77 7.55 -5.16
CA LEU A 68 -5.99 8.78 -5.33
C LEU A 68 -6.87 9.98 -5.64
N LYS A 69 -7.81 9.86 -6.59
CA LYS A 69 -8.78 10.92 -6.90
C LYS A 69 -9.64 11.33 -5.72
N TYR A 70 -9.97 10.40 -4.82
CA TYR A 70 -10.75 10.69 -3.64
C TYR A 70 -9.93 11.44 -2.58
N VAL A 71 -8.71 11.00 -2.32
CA VAL A 71 -7.88 11.52 -1.21
C VAL A 71 -7.10 12.79 -1.57
N THR A 72 -6.85 13.06 -2.86
CA THR A 72 -6.19 14.29 -3.32
C THR A 72 -7.17 15.38 -3.76
N ARG A 73 -8.47 15.15 -3.57
CA ARG A 73 -9.51 16.12 -3.92
C ARG A 73 -9.51 17.24 -2.88
N THR A 74 -8.91 18.37 -3.23
CA THR A 74 -9.13 19.68 -2.57
C THR A 74 -10.38 20.38 -3.09
#